data_AF-A0A9P6AG14-F1
#
_entry.id   AF-A0A9P6AG14-F1
#
_cell.length_a   1.000
_cell.length_b   1.000
_cell.length_c   1.000
_cell.angle_alpha   90.00
_cell.angle_beta   90.00
_cell.angle_gamma   90.00
#
_symmetry.space_group_name_H-M   'P 1'
#
loop_
_entity.id
_entity.type
_entity.pdbx_description
1 polymer ?
#
loop_
_entity_poly.entity_id
_entity_poly.type
_entity_poly.pdbx_seq_one_letter_code
_entity_poly.pdbx_strand_id
1 'polypeptide(L)'
;EEDRVEPGLYLPNSVVNGCETSFKATNKNHEKASTMAFASTGLMAAICCHDRVLWMVNMTTVGEKQYYAVALLSSLFEELPSWWRLGVLYDIACVLHRSMSKWKILPSLLPRIDWGISVFHAFGHQWPCQCMYHPQKCKGFGFSDGEGCERCWGALKKLAPVLQVSGHHQRLFVLSTQVIHWDEATAQSQATWLMKHYVCTMVRLEAARERIGECGLSIPTLQAGWRDQLETQSKPLPVVAKNLAGSFVNKIVSMLATHADEEAGHKNLLKEISKLGEDRTSADVKFDLTLQAQNWQDYLNRLATRIQRACQQLVQKDQPTYSALEKARKDKFLGLQLYSKISPTVYSDHKAHAQTAEALKRQLPGIKALARCYNGFCAQLSDMKAQSPIHKNAVIPKPVDINDLFDIGVDDAIWDDAGLDGDVEETPPAWLADEKTREGIKAMLMYDWGKEEIGQLNIEMQALFASLTEQYLAIEKAV
;
A
#
# COMPACT_ATOMS: atom_id res chain seq x y z
N GLU A 1 2.94 -8.18 -24.68
CA GLU A 1 2.38 -9.40 -24.05
C GLU A 1 0.92 -9.18 -23.72
N GLU A 2 0.13 -10.25 -23.93
CA GLU A 2 -1.23 -10.41 -23.42
C GLU A 2 -1.20 -10.46 -21.89
N ASP A 3 -2.25 -9.92 -21.27
CA ASP A 3 -2.41 -9.98 -19.83
C ASP A 3 -2.92 -11.37 -19.44
N ARG A 4 -2.22 -12.07 -18.54
CA ARG A 4 -2.57 -13.42 -18.09
C ARG A 4 -1.96 -13.74 -16.74
N VAL A 5 -2.60 -14.63 -16.00
CA VAL A 5 -2.03 -15.23 -14.78
C VAL A 5 -1.04 -16.33 -15.19
N GLU A 6 0.23 -16.21 -14.83
CA GLU A 6 1.23 -17.24 -15.11
C GLU A 6 0.99 -18.48 -14.21
N PRO A 7 1.31 -19.72 -14.67
CA PRO A 7 1.11 -20.92 -13.87
C PRO A 7 1.81 -20.86 -12.51
N GLY A 8 1.05 -21.11 -11.44
CA GLY A 8 1.53 -21.08 -10.07
C GLY A 8 1.52 -19.68 -9.42
N LEU A 9 0.97 -18.66 -10.08
CA LEU A 9 0.81 -17.32 -9.51
C LEU A 9 -0.66 -16.98 -9.27
N TYR A 10 -0.86 -15.97 -8.44
CA TYR A 10 -2.18 -15.46 -8.04
C TYR A 10 -2.68 -14.29 -8.90
N LEU A 11 -1.78 -13.62 -9.63
CA LEU A 11 -2.05 -12.34 -10.25
C LEU A 11 -1.63 -12.31 -11.73
N PRO A 12 -2.29 -11.49 -12.55
CA PRO A 12 -1.88 -11.26 -13.93
C PRO A 12 -0.50 -10.61 -14.02
N ASN A 13 0.22 -10.88 -15.11
CA ASN A 13 1.53 -10.27 -15.38
C ASN A 13 1.45 -8.73 -15.41
N SER A 14 0.34 -8.11 -15.83
CA SER A 14 0.19 -6.64 -15.78
C SER A 14 0.28 -6.08 -14.35
N VAL A 15 -0.37 -6.73 -13.39
CA VAL A 15 -0.39 -6.32 -11.98
C VAL A 15 1.00 -6.45 -11.37
N VAL A 16 1.66 -7.60 -11.56
CA VAL A 16 2.99 -7.83 -10.98
C VAL A 16 4.04 -6.92 -11.62
N ASN A 17 3.91 -6.61 -12.93
CA ASN A 17 4.74 -5.60 -13.59
C ASN A 17 4.53 -4.21 -12.98
N GLY A 18 3.27 -3.83 -12.71
CA GLY A 18 2.94 -2.58 -12.02
C GLY A 18 3.61 -2.51 -10.64
N CYS A 19 3.51 -3.57 -9.85
CA CYS A 19 4.20 -3.68 -8.56
C CYS A 19 5.72 -3.54 -8.72
N GLU A 20 6.35 -4.25 -9.66
CA GLU A 20 7.78 -4.16 -9.91
C GLU A 20 8.24 -2.73 -10.24
N THR A 21 7.41 -1.95 -10.96
CA THR A 21 7.74 -0.56 -11.29
C THR A 21 7.56 0.43 -10.13
N SER A 22 6.66 0.13 -9.18
CA SER A 22 6.37 1.01 -8.03
C SER A 22 7.49 1.02 -6.98
N PHE A 23 8.24 -0.08 -6.83
CA PHE A 23 9.29 -0.17 -5.83
C PHE A 23 10.62 0.39 -6.36
N LYS A 24 11.22 1.33 -5.60
CA LYS A 24 12.52 1.91 -5.94
C LYS A 24 13.68 0.91 -5.84
N ALA A 25 13.50 -0.21 -5.14
CA ALA A 25 14.53 -1.26 -4.96
C ALA A 25 14.81 -2.07 -6.25
N THR A 26 13.86 -2.12 -7.19
CA THR A 26 13.98 -2.78 -8.50
C THR A 26 14.49 -1.84 -9.60
N ASN A 27 14.61 -0.54 -9.31
CA ASN A 27 15.10 0.45 -10.26
C ASN A 27 16.62 0.36 -10.38
N LYS A 28 17.11 -0.28 -11.44
CA LYS A 28 18.56 -0.48 -11.75
C LYS A 28 19.37 0.81 -11.90
N ASN A 29 18.74 1.99 -11.85
CA ASN A 29 19.30 3.26 -12.28
C ASN A 29 19.69 4.25 -11.17
N HIS A 30 19.76 3.83 -9.90
CA HIS A 30 20.32 4.70 -8.85
C HIS A 30 21.33 3.97 -7.96
N GLU A 31 22.61 4.21 -8.26
CA GLU A 31 23.76 3.87 -7.43
C GLU A 31 23.70 4.66 -6.10
N LYS A 32 23.26 4.03 -5.02
CA LYS A 32 23.28 4.63 -3.68
C LYS A 32 24.48 4.24 -2.83
N ALA A 33 25.40 3.42 -3.35
CA ALA A 33 26.63 3.09 -2.65
C ALA A 33 27.80 2.98 -3.64
N SER A 34 28.86 3.76 -3.42
CA SER A 34 30.13 3.56 -4.09
C SER A 34 30.74 2.24 -3.61
N THR A 35 30.88 1.27 -4.51
CA THR A 35 31.59 0.00 -4.26
C THR A 35 33.09 0.20 -4.11
N MET A 36 33.63 1.39 -4.40
CA MET A 36 35.06 1.64 -4.35
C MET A 36 35.61 1.89 -2.94
N ALA A 37 34.74 2.09 -1.93
CA ALA A 37 35.16 2.42 -0.56
C ALA A 37 34.72 1.42 0.54
N PHE A 38 33.77 0.51 0.25
CA PHE A 38 33.17 -0.35 1.28
C PHE A 38 33.04 -1.80 0.80
N ALA A 39 33.52 -2.75 1.62
CA ALA A 39 33.47 -4.19 1.32
C ALA A 39 32.06 -4.81 1.43
N SER A 40 31.12 -4.12 2.11
CA SER A 40 29.73 -4.53 2.29
C SER A 40 28.84 -3.31 2.07
N THR A 41 27.82 -3.44 1.23
CA THR A 41 26.88 -2.37 0.88
C THR A 41 25.65 -2.34 1.81
N GLY A 42 25.38 -3.44 2.52
CA GLY A 42 24.25 -3.59 3.43
C GLY A 42 24.21 -4.95 4.12
N LEU A 43 23.08 -5.24 4.78
CA LEU A 43 22.75 -6.52 5.39
C LEU A 43 21.37 -6.96 4.87
N MET A 44 21.22 -8.26 4.62
CA MET A 44 19.92 -8.89 4.44
C MET A 44 19.73 -9.89 5.57
N ALA A 45 18.55 -9.96 6.17
CA ALA A 45 18.26 -10.88 7.27
C ALA A 45 16.94 -11.61 7.04
N ALA A 46 16.86 -12.81 7.62
CA ALA A 46 15.62 -13.54 7.84
C ALA A 46 15.36 -13.53 9.35
N ILE A 47 14.15 -13.13 9.73
CA ILE A 47 13.73 -12.93 11.12
C ILE A 47 12.42 -13.67 11.33
N CYS A 48 12.27 -14.36 12.47
CA CYS A 48 11.01 -15.02 12.80
C CYS A 48 9.94 -14.03 13.30
N CYS A 49 8.70 -14.49 13.50
CA CYS A 49 7.62 -13.68 14.04
C CYS A 49 7.89 -13.14 15.47
N HIS A 50 8.88 -13.69 16.19
CA HIS A 50 9.33 -13.25 17.53
C HIS A 50 10.43 -12.19 17.51
N ASP A 51 10.75 -11.61 16.35
CA ASP A 51 11.85 -10.64 16.16
C ASP A 51 13.25 -11.18 16.42
N ARG A 52 13.43 -12.49 16.27
CA ARG A 52 14.75 -13.13 16.40
C ARG A 52 15.35 -13.38 15.04
N VAL A 53 16.62 -12.99 14.92
CA VAL A 53 17.38 -13.17 13.70
C VAL A 53 17.66 -14.67 13.52
N LEU A 54 17.16 -15.24 12.44
CA LEU A 54 17.44 -16.63 12.06
C LEU A 54 18.76 -16.69 11.27
N TRP A 55 18.85 -15.86 10.24
CA TRP A 55 20.02 -15.79 9.36
C TRP A 55 20.27 -14.35 8.93
N MET A 56 21.54 -14.00 8.75
CA MET A 56 21.95 -12.70 8.24
C MET A 56 23.11 -12.85 7.27
N VAL A 57 23.05 -12.12 6.16
CA VAL A 57 24.07 -12.15 5.12
C VAL A 57 24.54 -10.74 4.79
N ASN A 58 25.85 -10.57 4.64
CA ASN A 58 26.42 -9.33 4.13
C ASN A 58 26.08 -9.18 2.66
N MET A 59 25.57 -8.01 2.29
CA MET A 59 25.38 -7.67 0.90
C MET A 59 26.73 -7.20 0.33
N THR A 60 27.27 -7.97 -0.61
CA THR A 60 28.56 -7.71 -1.27
C THR A 60 28.40 -7.16 -2.68
N THR A 61 27.17 -7.06 -3.18
CA THR A 61 26.84 -6.44 -4.46
C THR A 61 26.00 -5.19 -4.29
N VAL A 62 26.00 -4.33 -5.29
CA VAL A 62 25.12 -3.17 -5.34
C VAL A 62 23.65 -3.61 -5.42
N GLY A 63 22.82 -3.01 -4.56
CA GLY A 63 21.37 -3.19 -4.52
C GLY A 63 20.91 -4.43 -3.74
N GLU A 64 19.68 -4.34 -3.23
CA GLU A 64 18.94 -5.45 -2.63
C GLU A 64 18.47 -6.41 -3.72
N LYS A 65 19.34 -7.34 -4.08
CA LYS A 65 19.04 -8.36 -5.10
C LYS A 65 18.26 -9.51 -4.50
N GLN A 66 17.29 -10.03 -5.25
CA GLN A 66 16.42 -11.14 -4.84
C GLN A 66 17.18 -12.41 -4.43
N TYR A 67 18.40 -12.64 -4.96
CA TYR A 67 19.15 -13.85 -4.63
C TYR A 67 19.57 -13.91 -3.15
N TYR A 68 19.66 -12.77 -2.44
CA TYR A 68 19.93 -12.81 -0.99
C TYR A 68 18.75 -13.43 -0.23
N ALA A 69 17.53 -13.04 -0.58
CA ALA A 69 16.32 -13.65 -0.03
C ALA A 69 16.25 -15.15 -0.37
N VAL A 70 16.57 -15.53 -1.63
CA VAL A 70 16.63 -16.93 -2.04
C VAL A 70 17.67 -17.72 -1.24
N ALA A 71 18.86 -17.16 -1.02
CA ALA A 71 19.91 -17.81 -0.25
C ALA A 71 19.48 -18.03 1.22
N LEU A 72 18.88 -17.01 1.85
CA LEU A 72 18.35 -17.12 3.21
C LEU A 72 17.24 -18.18 3.32
N LEU A 73 16.34 -18.23 2.33
CA LEU A 73 15.32 -19.28 2.26
C LEU A 73 15.95 -20.67 2.12
N SER A 74 16.95 -20.84 1.23
CA SER A 74 17.65 -22.12 1.08
C SER A 74 18.25 -22.59 2.40
N SER A 75 19.03 -21.72 3.06
CA SER A 75 19.66 -22.05 4.35
C SER A 75 18.63 -22.33 5.44
N LEU A 76 17.52 -21.60 5.49
CA LEU A 76 16.46 -21.87 6.46
C LEU A 76 15.80 -23.24 6.21
N PHE A 77 15.43 -23.55 4.97
CA PHE A 77 14.72 -24.79 4.66
C PHE A 77 15.60 -26.06 4.75
N GLU A 78 16.92 -25.93 4.72
CA GLU A 78 17.87 -27.02 5.01
C GLU A 78 17.82 -27.47 6.47
N GLU A 79 17.53 -26.55 7.41
CA GLU A 79 17.42 -26.82 8.84
C GLU A 79 16.01 -27.27 9.27
N LEU A 80 15.02 -27.16 8.38
CA LEU A 80 13.62 -27.43 8.71
C LEU A 80 13.14 -28.79 8.18
N PRO A 81 12.30 -29.51 8.96
CA PRO A 81 11.73 -30.76 8.50
C PRO A 81 10.99 -30.62 7.16
N SER A 82 11.09 -31.63 6.29
CA SER A 82 10.57 -31.56 4.91
C SER A 82 9.06 -31.34 4.80
N TRP A 83 8.31 -31.66 5.85
CA TRP A 83 6.85 -31.49 5.92
C TRP A 83 6.42 -30.11 6.45
N TRP A 84 7.35 -29.27 6.93
CA TRP A 84 7.01 -27.92 7.38
C TRP A 84 6.66 -27.00 6.23
N ARG A 85 5.63 -26.18 6.44
CA ARG A 85 5.25 -25.05 5.59
C ARG A 85 5.52 -23.75 6.34
N LEU A 86 5.93 -22.70 5.62
CA LEU A 86 6.23 -21.39 6.20
C LEU A 86 5.48 -20.28 5.48
N GLY A 87 4.93 -19.35 6.27
CA GLY A 87 4.56 -18.02 5.78
C GLY A 87 5.80 -17.15 5.63
N VAL A 88 6.03 -16.59 4.45
CA VAL A 88 7.16 -15.68 4.17
C VAL A 88 6.62 -14.29 3.87
N LEU A 89 6.95 -13.32 4.73
CA LEU A 89 6.66 -11.91 4.53
C LEU A 89 7.89 -11.21 3.93
N TYR A 90 7.71 -10.60 2.76
CA TYR A 90 8.76 -9.86 2.07
C TYR A 90 8.19 -8.70 1.26
N ASP A 91 8.87 -7.55 1.27
CA ASP A 91 8.40 -6.29 0.66
C ASP A 91 7.98 -6.44 -0.80
N ILE A 92 8.68 -7.29 -1.55
CA ILE A 92 8.39 -7.60 -2.95
C ILE A 92 8.07 -9.08 -3.15
N ALA A 93 7.39 -9.71 -2.20
CA ALA A 93 7.04 -11.13 -2.24
C ALA A 93 6.33 -11.54 -3.53
N CYS A 94 5.42 -10.72 -4.07
CA CYS A 94 4.74 -11.01 -5.34
C CYS A 94 5.73 -11.12 -6.53
N VAL A 95 6.78 -10.29 -6.53
CA VAL A 95 7.83 -10.30 -7.56
C VAL A 95 8.77 -11.48 -7.33
N LEU A 96 9.14 -11.78 -6.08
CA LEU A 96 10.00 -12.92 -5.74
C LEU A 96 9.30 -14.25 -6.05
N HIS A 97 8.03 -14.38 -5.68
CA HIS A 97 7.20 -15.55 -6.00
C HIS A 97 7.14 -15.78 -7.51
N ARG A 98 6.88 -14.71 -8.30
CA ARG A 98 6.96 -14.77 -9.77
C ARG A 98 8.33 -15.23 -10.25
N SER A 99 9.41 -14.63 -9.77
CA SER A 99 10.77 -15.01 -10.15
C SER A 99 11.05 -16.49 -9.87
N MET A 100 10.69 -16.97 -8.68
CA MET A 100 10.92 -18.37 -8.30
C MET A 100 10.09 -19.35 -9.13
N SER A 101 8.80 -19.05 -9.35
CA SER A 101 7.90 -19.89 -10.14
C SER A 101 8.26 -19.93 -11.63
N LYS A 102 8.66 -18.78 -12.20
CA LYS A 102 9.03 -18.64 -13.61
C LYS A 102 10.37 -19.29 -13.93
N TRP A 103 11.39 -19.03 -13.11
CA TRP A 103 12.74 -19.53 -13.33
C TRP A 103 13.04 -20.87 -12.64
N LYS A 104 12.04 -21.45 -11.96
CA LYS A 104 12.15 -22.71 -11.21
C LYS A 104 13.30 -22.65 -10.20
N ILE A 105 13.39 -21.54 -9.48
CA ILE A 105 14.35 -21.37 -8.38
C ILE A 105 13.76 -22.08 -7.16
N LEU A 106 14.51 -23.04 -6.60
CA LEU A 106 14.09 -23.87 -5.45
C LEU A 106 12.67 -24.44 -5.61
N PRO A 107 12.40 -25.21 -6.68
CA PRO A 107 11.04 -25.62 -7.05
C PRO A 107 10.40 -26.56 -6.02
N SER A 108 11.21 -27.29 -5.25
CA SER A 108 10.76 -28.14 -4.13
C SER A 108 10.24 -27.33 -2.93
N LEU A 109 10.66 -26.07 -2.79
CA LEU A 109 10.25 -25.20 -1.69
C LEU A 109 8.98 -24.40 -1.99
N LEU A 110 8.68 -24.13 -3.26
CA LEU A 110 7.49 -23.36 -3.67
C LEU A 110 6.18 -23.88 -3.04
N PRO A 111 5.88 -25.19 -3.01
CA PRO A 111 4.65 -25.70 -2.38
C PRO A 111 4.64 -25.58 -0.85
N ARG A 112 5.79 -25.30 -0.24
CA ARG A 112 6.00 -25.19 1.21
C ARG A 112 6.00 -23.74 1.70
N ILE A 113 5.85 -22.77 0.79
CA ILE A 113 5.87 -21.35 1.12
C ILE A 113 4.49 -20.74 0.83
N ASP A 114 3.91 -20.12 1.84
CA ASP A 114 2.80 -19.21 1.71
C ASP A 114 3.37 -17.79 1.66
N TRP A 115 3.02 -17.02 0.63
CA TRP A 115 3.64 -15.72 0.34
C TRP A 115 2.79 -14.57 0.85
N GLY A 116 3.41 -13.61 1.52
CA GLY A 116 2.77 -12.35 1.88
C GLY A 116 3.73 -11.17 1.82
N ILE A 117 3.19 -9.96 1.80
CA ILE A 117 3.94 -8.71 1.80
C ILE A 117 3.73 -8.06 3.17
N SER A 118 4.82 -7.66 3.83
CA SER A 118 4.74 -6.96 5.12
C SER A 118 3.74 -5.80 5.06
N VAL A 119 2.99 -5.60 6.15
CA VAL A 119 1.77 -4.79 6.18
C VAL A 119 2.02 -3.38 5.65
N PHE A 120 3.13 -2.72 6.02
CA PHE A 120 3.40 -1.36 5.54
C PHE A 120 3.79 -1.32 4.06
N HIS A 121 4.50 -2.34 3.59
CA HIS A 121 4.96 -2.39 2.21
C HIS A 121 3.84 -2.77 1.24
N ALA A 122 2.82 -3.50 1.69
CA ALA A 122 1.69 -3.92 0.87
C ALA A 122 1.00 -2.73 0.18
N PHE A 123 0.90 -1.58 0.85
CA PHE A 123 0.29 -0.36 0.29
C PHE A 123 1.05 0.22 -0.92
N GLY A 124 2.33 -0.11 -1.08
CA GLY A 124 3.12 0.26 -2.26
C GLY A 124 2.79 -0.57 -3.51
N HIS A 125 2.00 -1.65 -3.35
CA HIS A 125 1.60 -2.54 -4.42
C HIS A 125 0.24 -2.17 -5.02
N GLN A 126 0.01 -2.66 -6.23
CA GLN A 126 -1.27 -2.57 -6.93
C GLN A 126 -2.39 -3.22 -6.11
N TRP A 127 -3.61 -2.67 -6.18
CA TRP A 127 -4.75 -3.14 -5.39
C TRP A 127 -5.01 -4.66 -5.45
N PRO A 128 -5.03 -5.32 -6.62
CA PRO A 128 -5.18 -6.78 -6.66
C PRO A 128 -4.07 -7.53 -5.92
N CYS A 129 -2.85 -6.98 -5.91
CA CYS A 129 -1.74 -7.55 -5.16
C CYS A 129 -1.94 -7.42 -3.66
N GLN A 130 -2.52 -6.33 -3.18
CA GLN A 130 -2.91 -6.20 -1.77
C GLN A 130 -3.94 -7.27 -1.42
N CYS A 131 -4.94 -7.50 -2.26
CA CYS A 131 -5.94 -8.53 -2.02
C CYS A 131 -5.36 -9.96 -1.91
N MET A 132 -4.34 -10.28 -2.70
CA MET A 132 -3.77 -11.64 -2.79
C MET A 132 -2.51 -11.89 -1.96
N TYR A 133 -1.80 -10.84 -1.51
CA TYR A 133 -0.54 -10.98 -0.78
C TYR A 133 -0.49 -10.20 0.54
N HIS A 134 -1.51 -9.42 0.90
CA HIS A 134 -1.52 -8.79 2.22
C HIS A 134 -1.74 -9.86 3.31
N PRO A 135 -0.94 -9.92 4.39
CA PRO A 135 -1.04 -10.95 5.43
C PRO A 135 -2.42 -10.97 6.07
N GLN A 136 -2.98 -9.79 6.32
CA GLN A 136 -4.37 -9.62 6.75
C GLN A 136 -5.40 -9.80 5.61
N LYS A 137 -5.10 -10.55 4.56
CA LYS A 137 -6.06 -10.98 3.51
C LYS A 137 -5.78 -12.42 3.08
N CYS A 138 -4.60 -12.93 3.45
CA CYS A 138 -4.13 -14.29 3.22
C CYS A 138 -4.34 -15.14 4.48
N LYS A 139 -4.37 -16.46 4.28
CA LYS A 139 -4.40 -17.41 5.40
C LYS A 139 -3.00 -17.74 5.87
N GLY A 140 -2.84 -18.06 7.14
CA GLY A 140 -1.60 -18.60 7.71
C GLY A 140 -0.63 -17.55 8.24
N PHE A 141 -1.03 -16.28 8.32
CA PHE A 141 -0.21 -15.20 8.88
C PHE A 141 -0.71 -14.66 10.22
N GLY A 142 -1.94 -15.01 10.64
CA GLY A 142 -2.53 -14.49 11.87
C GLY A 142 -2.46 -12.96 11.93
N PHE A 143 -1.90 -12.43 13.01
CA PHE A 143 -1.67 -10.98 13.19
C PHE A 143 -0.23 -10.53 12.90
N SER A 144 0.57 -11.35 12.20
CA SER A 144 1.94 -10.99 11.84
C SER A 144 2.01 -9.76 10.95
N ASP A 145 2.84 -8.79 11.32
CA ASP A 145 3.03 -7.54 10.56
C ASP A 145 4.12 -7.63 9.49
N GLY A 146 5.11 -8.51 9.68
CA GLY A 146 6.26 -8.65 8.79
C GLY A 146 7.34 -7.59 8.96
N GLU A 147 7.31 -6.83 10.06
CA GLU A 147 8.18 -5.66 10.33
C GLU A 147 9.36 -6.00 11.27
N GLY A 148 9.71 -7.28 11.37
CA GLY A 148 10.79 -7.76 12.25
C GLY A 148 12.17 -7.24 11.80
N CYS A 149 12.38 -7.16 10.48
CA CYS A 149 13.61 -6.62 9.88
C CYS A 149 13.82 -5.15 10.27
N GLU A 150 12.79 -4.33 10.15
CA GLU A 150 12.79 -2.91 10.49
C GLU A 150 13.12 -2.68 11.97
N ARG A 151 12.55 -3.51 12.86
CA ARG A 151 12.87 -3.50 14.30
C ARG A 151 14.34 -3.87 14.55
N CYS A 152 14.85 -4.91 13.88
CA CYS A 152 16.26 -5.29 13.94
C CYS A 152 17.18 -4.17 13.43
N TRP A 153 16.86 -3.54 12.31
CA TRP A 153 17.61 -2.40 11.78
C TRP A 153 17.62 -1.21 12.73
N GLY A 154 16.50 -0.95 13.41
CA GLY A 154 16.43 0.04 14.49
C GLY A 154 17.43 -0.23 15.61
N ALA A 155 17.53 -1.49 16.05
CA ALA A 155 18.49 -1.92 17.08
C ALA A 155 19.95 -1.81 16.61
N LEU A 156 20.23 -2.17 15.35
CA LEU A 156 21.58 -2.15 14.77
C LEU A 156 22.02 -0.76 14.28
N LYS A 157 21.12 0.23 14.17
CA LYS A 157 21.37 1.56 13.58
C LYS A 157 22.63 2.24 14.16
N LYS A 158 22.85 2.13 15.47
CA LYS A 158 24.00 2.76 16.17
C LYS A 158 25.34 2.17 15.75
N LEU A 159 25.35 0.92 15.28
CA LEU A 159 26.56 0.24 14.84
C LEU A 159 26.96 0.64 13.42
N ALA A 160 26.02 1.11 12.58
CA ALA A 160 26.27 1.39 11.17
C ALA A 160 27.51 2.28 10.92
N PRO A 161 27.71 3.43 11.62
CA PRO A 161 28.88 4.27 11.39
C PRO A 161 30.22 3.57 11.69
N VAL A 162 30.27 2.76 12.75
CA VAL A 162 31.49 2.05 13.18
C VAL A 162 31.77 0.86 12.26
N LEU A 163 30.72 0.14 11.86
CA LEU A 163 30.82 -1.06 11.03
C LEU A 163 31.09 -0.77 9.56
N GLN A 164 30.86 0.46 9.09
CA GLN A 164 31.19 0.89 7.73
C GLN A 164 32.70 0.96 7.50
N VAL A 165 33.48 1.33 8.53
CA VAL A 165 34.94 1.48 8.44
C VAL A 165 35.71 0.31 9.09
N SER A 166 34.99 -0.68 9.63
CA SER A 166 35.58 -1.85 10.28
C SER A 166 36.02 -2.91 9.27
N GLY A 167 37.10 -3.62 9.59
CA GLY A 167 37.51 -4.81 8.83
C GLY A 167 36.46 -5.92 8.89
N HIS A 168 36.49 -6.83 7.90
CA HIS A 168 35.49 -7.90 7.72
C HIS A 168 35.23 -8.71 9.01
N HIS A 169 36.29 -9.23 9.64
CA HIS A 169 36.15 -10.07 10.84
C HIS A 169 35.61 -9.30 12.05
N GLN A 170 36.06 -8.05 12.25
CA GLN A 170 35.56 -7.22 13.35
C GLN A 170 34.08 -6.88 13.15
N ARG A 171 33.67 -6.61 11.90
CA ARG A 171 32.27 -6.37 11.57
C ARG A 171 31.40 -7.57 11.91
N LEU A 172 31.81 -8.77 11.49
CA LEU A 172 31.09 -10.01 11.80
C LEU A 172 31.02 -10.25 13.30
N PHE A 173 32.12 -10.09 14.02
CA PHE A 173 32.17 -10.27 15.47
C PHE A 173 31.20 -9.34 16.19
N VAL A 174 31.21 -8.05 15.87
CA VAL A 174 30.34 -7.05 16.53
C VAL A 174 28.87 -7.30 16.20
N LEU A 175 28.54 -7.59 14.93
CA LEU A 175 27.17 -7.92 14.53
C LEU A 175 26.67 -9.18 15.23
N SER A 176 27.46 -10.25 15.21
CA SER A 176 27.12 -11.52 15.87
C SER A 176 26.90 -11.32 17.36
N THR A 177 27.79 -10.58 18.03
CA THR A 177 27.67 -10.31 19.47
C THR A 177 26.40 -9.52 19.78
N GLN A 178 26.07 -8.52 18.97
CA GLN A 178 24.85 -7.72 19.17
C GLN A 178 23.58 -8.55 18.93
N VAL A 179 23.59 -9.43 17.93
CA VAL A 179 22.46 -10.32 17.63
C VAL A 179 22.26 -11.35 18.74
N ILE A 180 23.34 -11.98 19.24
CA ILE A 180 23.27 -12.92 20.38
C ILE A 180 22.68 -12.22 21.61
N HIS A 181 23.19 -11.03 21.94
CA HIS A 181 22.66 -10.27 23.07
C HIS A 181 21.18 -9.92 22.91
N TRP A 182 20.76 -9.54 21.70
CA TRP A 182 19.36 -9.29 21.40
C TRP A 182 18.50 -10.54 21.58
N ASP A 183 18.94 -11.68 21.06
CA ASP A 183 18.23 -12.95 21.17
C ASP A 183 18.05 -13.35 22.64
N GLU A 184 19.12 -13.29 23.45
CA GLU A 184 19.07 -13.54 24.90
C GLU A 184 18.07 -12.62 25.63
N ALA A 185 18.07 -11.32 25.31
CA ALA A 185 17.15 -10.36 25.92
C ALA A 185 15.68 -10.65 25.54
N THR A 186 15.41 -11.01 24.29
CA THR A 186 14.06 -11.39 23.85
C THR A 186 13.63 -12.75 24.39
N ALA A 187 14.57 -13.67 24.63
CA ALA A 187 14.31 -14.96 25.27
C ALA A 187 13.78 -14.80 26.70
N GLN A 188 14.39 -13.92 27.48
CA GLN A 188 13.94 -13.66 28.86
C GLN A 188 12.52 -13.08 28.94
N SER A 189 12.08 -12.36 27.91
CA SER A 189 10.77 -11.70 27.88
C SER A 189 9.72 -12.46 27.04
N GLN A 190 10.06 -13.64 26.51
CA GLN A 190 9.21 -14.39 25.58
C GLN A 190 7.85 -14.79 26.18
N ALA A 191 7.82 -15.24 27.44
CA ALA A 191 6.57 -15.61 28.11
C ALA A 191 5.61 -14.40 28.23
N THR A 192 6.15 -13.24 28.64
CA THR A 192 5.38 -11.99 28.74
C THR A 192 4.89 -11.52 27.37
N TRP A 193 5.73 -11.66 26.33
CA TRP A 193 5.37 -11.35 24.96
C TRP A 193 4.20 -12.21 24.48
N LEU A 194 4.28 -13.54 24.62
CA LEU A 194 3.21 -14.47 24.24
C LEU A 194 1.90 -14.17 24.96
N MET A 195 1.96 -13.94 26.28
CA MET A 195 0.76 -13.60 27.07
C MET A 195 0.12 -12.30 26.62
N LYS A 196 0.92 -11.26 26.33
CA LYS A 196 0.41 -9.99 25.83
C LYS A 196 -0.26 -10.17 24.46
N HIS A 197 0.40 -10.90 23.55
CA HIS A 197 -0.15 -11.20 22.24
C HIS A 197 -1.46 -11.99 22.34
N TYR A 198 -1.53 -12.99 23.22
CA TYR A 198 -2.74 -13.77 23.46
C TYR A 198 -3.90 -12.89 23.92
N VAL A 199 -3.69 -12.06 24.94
CA VAL A 199 -4.74 -11.16 25.47
C VAL A 199 -5.20 -10.16 24.41
N CYS A 200 -4.28 -9.54 23.68
CA CYS A 200 -4.64 -8.62 22.59
C CYS A 200 -5.43 -9.32 21.48
N THR A 201 -5.06 -10.55 21.14
CA THR A 201 -5.73 -11.37 20.13
C THR A 201 -7.14 -11.72 20.55
N MET A 202 -7.34 -12.13 21.81
CA MET A 202 -8.67 -12.43 22.36
C MET A 202 -9.61 -11.23 22.29
N VAL A 203 -9.13 -10.03 22.65
CA VAL A 203 -9.92 -8.79 22.56
C VAL A 203 -10.33 -8.50 21.12
N ARG A 204 -9.40 -8.62 20.17
CA ARG A 204 -9.68 -8.42 18.74
C ARG A 204 -10.67 -9.45 18.19
N LEU A 205 -10.52 -10.71 18.61
CA LEU A 205 -11.38 -11.81 18.19
C LEU A 205 -12.82 -11.61 18.67
N GLU A 206 -13.02 -11.21 19.92
CA GLU A 206 -14.37 -10.95 20.45
C GLU A 206 -15.00 -9.73 19.76
N ALA A 207 -14.25 -8.64 19.59
CA ALA A 207 -14.74 -7.46 18.86
C ALA A 207 -15.07 -7.77 17.38
N ALA A 208 -14.34 -8.70 16.75
CA ALA A 208 -14.65 -9.17 15.41
C ALA A 208 -15.94 -10.02 15.41
N ARG A 209 -16.11 -10.88 16.42
CA ARG A 209 -17.31 -11.72 16.58
C ARG A 209 -18.57 -10.88 16.78
N GLU A 210 -18.51 -9.86 17.62
CA GLU A 210 -19.62 -8.92 17.85
C GLU A 210 -20.01 -8.22 16.54
N ARG A 211 -19.03 -7.71 15.79
CA ARG A 211 -19.27 -7.06 14.48
C ARG A 211 -19.88 -7.98 13.43
N ILE A 212 -19.51 -9.26 13.41
CA ILE A 212 -20.17 -10.26 12.55
C ILE A 212 -21.63 -10.43 12.98
N GLY A 213 -21.92 -10.45 14.28
CA GLY A 213 -23.28 -10.49 14.82
C GLY A 213 -24.12 -9.28 14.41
N GLU A 214 -23.56 -8.08 14.52
CA GLU A 214 -24.22 -6.81 14.15
C GLU A 214 -24.48 -6.68 12.65
N CYS A 215 -23.59 -7.22 11.82
CA CYS A 215 -23.74 -7.27 10.37
C CYS A 215 -25.02 -8.01 9.95
N GLY A 216 -25.41 -9.04 10.70
CA GLY A 216 -26.62 -9.83 10.46
C GLY A 216 -26.55 -10.77 9.24
N LEU A 217 -25.38 -10.85 8.57
CA LEU A 217 -25.12 -11.77 7.47
C LEU A 217 -24.47 -13.06 7.97
N SER A 218 -24.76 -14.17 7.30
CA SER A 218 -24.15 -15.45 7.64
C SER A 218 -22.67 -15.49 7.22
N ILE A 219 -21.81 -16.17 8.00
CA ILE A 219 -20.39 -16.37 7.63
C ILE A 219 -20.24 -16.95 6.21
N PRO A 220 -21.01 -17.97 5.78
CA PRO A 220 -20.93 -18.47 4.40
C PRO A 220 -21.21 -17.41 3.33
N THR A 221 -22.14 -16.47 3.58
CA THR A 221 -22.43 -15.35 2.67
C THR A 221 -21.23 -14.42 2.57
N LEU A 222 -20.62 -14.06 3.69
CA LEU A 222 -19.43 -13.20 3.74
C LEU A 222 -18.24 -13.87 3.04
N GLN A 223 -18.03 -15.18 3.25
CA GLN A 223 -17.00 -15.96 2.56
C GLN A 223 -17.24 -16.04 1.04
N ALA A 224 -18.50 -16.12 0.61
CA ALA A 224 -18.83 -16.08 -0.81
C ALA A 224 -18.52 -14.71 -1.42
N GLY A 225 -18.91 -13.62 -0.75
CA GLY A 225 -18.59 -12.26 -1.18
C GLY A 225 -17.09 -12.00 -1.25
N TRP A 226 -16.33 -12.45 -0.25
CA TRP A 226 -14.87 -12.33 -0.26
C TRP A 226 -14.23 -13.10 -1.42
N ARG A 227 -14.67 -14.33 -1.70
CA ARG A 227 -14.16 -15.11 -2.85
C ARG A 227 -14.48 -14.45 -4.19
N ASP A 228 -15.69 -13.93 -4.34
CA ASP A 228 -16.12 -13.23 -5.55
C ASP A 228 -15.29 -11.95 -5.78
N GLN A 229 -14.99 -11.22 -4.71
CA GLN A 229 -14.07 -10.07 -4.76
C GLN A 229 -12.68 -10.48 -5.26
N LEU A 230 -12.09 -11.52 -4.66
CA LEU A 230 -10.75 -11.99 -5.05
C LEU A 230 -10.72 -12.44 -6.52
N GLU A 231 -11.73 -13.19 -6.95
CA GLU A 231 -11.81 -13.66 -8.33
C GLU A 231 -11.98 -12.49 -9.31
N THR A 232 -12.83 -11.53 -8.99
CA THR A 232 -13.08 -10.36 -9.83
C THR A 232 -11.83 -9.48 -9.96
N GLN A 233 -11.14 -9.23 -8.86
CA GLN A 233 -10.00 -8.30 -8.83
C GLN A 233 -8.69 -8.92 -9.35
N SER A 234 -8.57 -10.25 -9.36
CA SER A 234 -7.40 -10.96 -9.89
C SER A 234 -7.51 -11.33 -11.37
N LYS A 235 -8.64 -11.05 -12.03
CA LYS A 235 -8.82 -11.33 -13.46
C LYS A 235 -7.87 -10.50 -14.34
N PRO A 236 -7.30 -11.08 -15.42
CA PRO A 236 -6.54 -10.33 -16.40
C PRO A 236 -7.38 -9.24 -17.08
N LEU A 237 -6.74 -8.12 -17.42
CA LEU A 237 -7.40 -7.04 -18.13
C LEU A 237 -7.74 -7.46 -19.57
N PRO A 238 -8.90 -7.04 -20.12
CA PRO A 238 -9.23 -7.22 -21.53
C PRO A 238 -8.16 -6.59 -22.44
N VAL A 239 -7.80 -7.27 -23.53
CA VAL A 239 -6.79 -6.81 -24.49
C VAL A 239 -7.33 -5.62 -25.27
N VAL A 240 -6.85 -4.40 -24.97
CA VAL A 240 -7.14 -3.19 -25.76
C VAL A 240 -5.83 -2.57 -26.28
N ALA A 241 -5.85 -2.09 -27.53
CA ALA A 241 -4.68 -1.70 -28.32
C ALA A 241 -3.81 -0.62 -27.64
N LYS A 242 -2.60 -1.02 -27.21
CA LYS A 242 -1.74 -0.33 -26.24
C LYS A 242 -1.20 1.07 -26.61
N ASN A 243 -1.33 1.59 -27.84
CA ASN A 243 -0.47 2.71 -28.27
C ASN A 243 -1.16 4.00 -28.78
N LEU A 244 -2.48 4.04 -29.00
CA LEU A 244 -3.15 5.27 -29.45
C LEU A 244 -3.71 6.11 -28.28
N ALA A 245 -4.20 5.43 -27.24
CA ALA A 245 -4.88 6.06 -26.10
C ALA A 245 -3.95 6.92 -25.23
N GLY A 246 -2.75 6.43 -24.88
CA GLY A 246 -1.83 7.13 -23.98
C GLY A 246 -1.32 8.47 -24.53
N SER A 247 -1.09 8.56 -25.84
CA SER A 247 -0.70 9.82 -26.51
C SER A 247 -1.83 10.85 -26.50
N PHE A 248 -3.08 10.41 -26.66
CA PHE A 248 -4.25 11.28 -26.68
C PHE A 248 -4.60 11.79 -25.28
N VAL A 249 -4.46 10.93 -24.28
CA VAL A 249 -4.67 11.25 -22.86
C VAL A 249 -3.67 12.27 -22.36
N ASN A 250 -2.37 12.07 -22.61
CA ASN A 250 -1.33 13.00 -22.17
C ASN A 250 -1.57 14.41 -22.71
N LYS A 251 -2.16 14.50 -23.91
CA LYS A 251 -2.56 15.76 -24.52
C LYS A 251 -3.71 16.44 -23.78
N ILE A 252 -4.71 15.68 -23.32
CA ILE A 252 -5.84 16.23 -22.53
C ILE A 252 -5.39 16.62 -21.13
N VAL A 253 -4.56 15.81 -20.47
CA VAL A 253 -3.99 16.14 -19.16
C VAL A 253 -3.15 17.41 -19.23
N SER A 254 -2.35 17.58 -20.29
CA SER A 254 -1.61 18.82 -20.53
C SER A 254 -2.54 20.02 -20.73
N MET A 255 -3.65 19.87 -21.47
CA MET A 255 -4.63 20.96 -21.67
C MET A 255 -5.34 21.34 -20.36
N LEU A 256 -5.67 20.36 -19.51
CA LEU A 256 -6.27 20.58 -18.19
C LEU A 256 -5.32 21.32 -17.25
N ALA A 257 -4.02 20.96 -17.25
CA ALA A 257 -3.01 21.67 -16.46
C ALA A 257 -2.89 23.13 -16.92
N THR A 258 -2.79 23.38 -18.23
CA THR A 258 -2.77 24.74 -18.77
C THR A 258 -4.04 25.52 -18.41
N HIS A 259 -5.23 24.90 -18.44
CA HIS A 259 -6.46 25.58 -18.05
C HIS A 259 -6.45 25.99 -16.57
N ALA A 260 -5.94 25.14 -15.67
CA ALA A 260 -5.87 25.43 -14.25
C ALA A 260 -4.89 26.58 -13.94
N ASP A 261 -3.74 26.62 -14.61
CA ASP A 261 -2.73 27.69 -14.45
C ASP A 261 -3.28 29.04 -14.92
N GLU A 262 -3.96 29.06 -16.06
CA GLU A 262 -4.59 30.25 -16.64
C GLU A 262 -5.77 30.75 -15.79
N GLU A 263 -6.56 29.84 -15.21
CA GLU A 263 -7.66 30.19 -14.30
C GLU A 263 -7.13 30.80 -12.99
N ALA A 264 -6.01 30.29 -12.47
CA ALA A 264 -5.33 30.88 -11.32
C ALA A 264 -4.79 32.29 -11.63
N GLY A 265 -4.20 32.48 -12.82
CA GLY A 265 -3.77 33.78 -13.34
C GLY A 265 -4.93 34.78 -13.43
N HIS A 266 -6.05 34.36 -14.02
CA HIS A 266 -7.26 35.18 -14.13
C HIS A 266 -7.83 35.58 -12.75
N LYS A 267 -7.88 34.65 -11.79
CA LYS A 267 -8.32 34.94 -10.41
C LYS A 267 -7.40 35.95 -9.70
N ASN A 268 -6.11 35.92 -9.98
CA ASN A 268 -5.18 36.90 -9.41
C ASN A 268 -5.38 38.29 -10.03
N LEU A 269 -5.61 38.38 -11.34
CA LEU A 269 -5.95 39.63 -12.01
C LEU A 269 -7.25 40.24 -11.44
N LEU A 270 -8.29 39.44 -11.24
CA LEU A 270 -9.54 39.91 -10.62
C LEU A 270 -9.33 40.43 -9.19
N LYS A 271 -8.42 39.82 -8.42
CA LYS A 271 -8.05 40.32 -7.09
C LYS A 271 -7.30 41.64 -7.16
N GLU A 272 -6.43 41.83 -8.15
CA GLU A 272 -5.75 43.12 -8.36
C GLU A 272 -6.74 44.23 -8.73
N ILE A 273 -7.68 43.93 -9.63
CA ILE A 273 -8.78 44.85 -10.00
C ILE A 273 -9.61 45.24 -8.77
N SER A 274 -9.88 44.28 -7.87
CA SER A 274 -10.66 44.54 -6.64
C SER A 274 -9.95 45.44 -5.62
N LYS A 275 -8.62 45.59 -5.73
CA LYS A 275 -7.80 46.41 -4.83
C LYS A 275 -7.63 47.85 -5.33
N LEU A 276 -8.02 48.14 -6.57
CA LEU A 276 -7.91 49.48 -7.15
C LEU A 276 -8.98 50.41 -6.56
N GLY A 277 -8.54 51.62 -6.20
CA GLY A 277 -9.40 52.69 -5.70
C GLY A 277 -10.36 53.24 -6.75
N GLU A 278 -11.28 54.11 -6.33
CA GLU A 278 -12.30 54.74 -7.19
C GLU A 278 -11.89 56.14 -7.68
N ASP A 279 -10.62 56.53 -7.49
CA ASP A 279 -10.10 57.80 -7.99
C ASP A 279 -9.96 57.79 -9.52
N ARG A 280 -10.01 58.98 -10.14
CA ARG A 280 -10.06 59.15 -11.60
C ARG A 280 -8.90 58.46 -12.33
N THR A 281 -7.71 58.43 -11.73
CA THR A 281 -6.52 57.74 -12.26
C THR A 281 -6.60 56.22 -12.15
N SER A 282 -7.20 55.69 -11.08
CA SER A 282 -7.44 54.25 -10.93
C SER A 282 -8.63 53.75 -11.77
N ALA A 283 -9.58 54.61 -12.12
CA ALA A 283 -10.75 54.25 -12.92
C ALA A 283 -10.39 53.80 -14.35
N ASP A 284 -9.48 54.50 -15.03
CA ASP A 284 -9.02 54.15 -16.38
C ASP A 284 -8.23 52.83 -16.37
N VAL A 285 -7.34 52.65 -15.38
CA VAL A 285 -6.58 51.40 -15.18
C VAL A 285 -7.51 50.22 -14.86
N LYS A 286 -8.54 50.46 -14.04
CA LYS A 286 -9.55 49.45 -13.69
C LYS A 286 -10.37 49.05 -14.91
N PHE A 287 -10.69 49.98 -15.81
CA PHE A 287 -11.39 49.70 -17.05
C PHE A 287 -10.57 48.78 -17.98
N ASP A 288 -9.30 49.11 -18.22
CA ASP A 288 -8.40 48.32 -19.08
C ASP A 288 -8.17 46.91 -18.54
N LEU A 289 -7.91 46.77 -17.23
CA LEU A 289 -7.73 45.47 -16.60
C LEU A 289 -9.02 44.65 -16.57
N THR A 290 -10.19 45.30 -16.46
CA THR A 290 -11.50 44.61 -16.54
C THR A 290 -11.75 44.08 -17.95
N LEU A 291 -11.40 44.84 -18.98
CA LEU A 291 -11.47 44.38 -20.38
C LEU A 291 -10.50 43.22 -20.64
N GLN A 292 -9.28 43.30 -20.09
CA GLN A 292 -8.32 42.19 -20.14
C GLN A 292 -8.84 40.94 -19.43
N ALA A 293 -9.48 41.10 -18.26
CA ALA A 293 -10.10 40.01 -17.53
C ALA A 293 -11.22 39.34 -18.35
N GLN A 294 -12.09 40.12 -19.02
CA GLN A 294 -13.13 39.59 -19.89
C GLN A 294 -12.56 38.77 -21.06
N ASN A 295 -11.54 39.29 -21.74
CA ASN A 295 -10.86 38.57 -22.82
C ASN A 295 -10.20 37.25 -22.35
N TRP A 296 -9.66 37.25 -21.12
CA TRP A 296 -9.06 36.07 -20.51
C TRP A 296 -10.12 35.03 -20.14
N GLN A 297 -11.28 35.47 -19.63
CA GLN A 297 -12.42 34.60 -19.35
C GLN A 297 -12.93 33.93 -20.64
N ASP A 298 -13.00 34.66 -21.76
CA ASP A 298 -13.36 34.09 -23.06
C ASP A 298 -12.33 33.07 -23.57
N TYR A 299 -11.04 33.29 -23.30
CA TYR A 299 -9.99 32.33 -23.60
C TYR A 299 -10.15 31.04 -22.78
N LEU A 300 -10.42 31.15 -21.47
CA LEU A 300 -10.70 29.99 -20.61
C LEU A 300 -11.92 29.21 -21.11
N ASN A 301 -13.01 29.89 -21.46
CA ASN A 301 -14.22 29.26 -22.00
C ASN A 301 -13.93 28.48 -23.30
N ARG A 302 -13.10 29.02 -24.21
CA ARG A 302 -12.68 28.33 -25.44
C ARG A 302 -11.80 27.11 -25.16
N LEU A 303 -10.89 27.20 -24.19
CA LEU A 303 -10.03 26.09 -23.79
C LEU A 303 -10.84 24.97 -23.12
N ALA A 304 -11.77 25.32 -22.22
CA ALA A 304 -12.72 24.39 -21.60
C ALA A 304 -13.56 23.65 -22.65
N THR A 305 -14.07 24.36 -23.67
CA THR A 305 -14.82 23.75 -24.77
C THR A 305 -13.98 22.76 -25.59
N ARG A 306 -12.70 23.09 -25.83
CA ARG A 306 -11.76 22.17 -26.51
C ARG A 306 -11.48 20.91 -25.69
N ILE A 307 -11.27 21.07 -24.39
CA ILE A 307 -11.10 19.95 -23.45
C ILE A 307 -12.35 19.07 -23.46
N GLN A 308 -13.54 19.67 -23.36
CA GLN A 308 -14.81 18.95 -23.36
C GLN A 308 -15.02 18.14 -24.64
N ARG A 309 -14.73 18.72 -25.81
CA ARG A 309 -14.79 17.98 -27.09
C ARG A 309 -13.77 16.85 -27.16
N ALA A 310 -12.55 17.04 -26.65
CA ALA A 310 -11.53 15.99 -26.61
C ALA A 310 -11.93 14.84 -25.68
N CYS A 311 -12.56 15.14 -24.54
CA CYS A 311 -13.14 14.14 -23.64
C CYS A 311 -14.31 13.41 -24.30
N GLN A 312 -15.21 14.11 -25.00
CA GLN A 312 -16.32 13.48 -25.73
C GLN A 312 -15.84 12.54 -26.84
N GLN A 313 -14.76 12.90 -27.55
CA GLN A 313 -14.15 12.03 -28.57
C GLN A 313 -13.49 10.77 -27.97
N LEU A 314 -13.00 10.82 -26.73
CA LEU A 314 -12.53 9.64 -26.00
C LEU A 314 -13.68 8.70 -25.63
N VAL A 315 -14.77 9.27 -25.10
CA VAL A 315 -15.97 8.52 -24.72
C VAL A 315 -16.59 7.80 -25.92
N GLN A 316 -16.51 8.39 -27.12
CA GLN A 316 -17.03 7.78 -28.34
C GLN A 316 -16.13 6.73 -28.99
N LYS A 317 -14.82 6.66 -28.67
CA LYS A 317 -13.87 5.81 -29.42
C LYS A 317 -13.30 4.59 -28.71
N ASP A 318 -13.36 4.47 -27.38
CA ASP A 318 -12.99 3.22 -26.68
C ASP A 318 -13.38 3.34 -25.18
N GLN A 319 -14.55 2.82 -24.81
CA GLN A 319 -15.02 2.71 -23.42
C GLN A 319 -14.02 2.05 -22.42
N PRO A 320 -13.19 1.05 -22.78
CA PRO A 320 -12.26 0.44 -21.81
C PRO A 320 -11.02 1.31 -21.47
N THR A 321 -10.88 2.48 -22.08
CA THR A 321 -9.74 3.38 -21.82
C THR A 321 -9.93 4.23 -20.57
N TYR A 322 -11.18 4.55 -20.21
CA TYR A 322 -11.51 5.41 -19.08
C TYR A 322 -11.20 4.75 -17.73
N SER A 323 -11.46 3.44 -17.60
CA SER A 323 -11.13 2.67 -16.39
C SER A 323 -9.63 2.53 -16.16
N ALA A 324 -8.83 2.36 -17.22
CA ALA A 324 -7.37 2.36 -17.15
C ALA A 324 -6.78 3.73 -16.77
N LEU A 325 -7.47 4.82 -17.16
CA LEU A 325 -7.07 6.20 -16.90
C LEU A 325 -7.29 6.64 -15.45
N GLU A 326 -8.39 6.21 -14.85
CA GLU A 326 -8.72 6.56 -13.47
C GLU A 326 -7.88 5.75 -12.48
N LYS A 327 -7.57 4.49 -12.81
CA LYS A 327 -6.63 3.64 -12.07
C LYS A 327 -5.21 4.22 -12.03
N ALA A 328 -4.69 4.70 -13.17
CA ALA A 328 -3.37 5.36 -13.24
C ALA A 328 -3.34 6.74 -12.52
N ARG A 329 -4.49 7.45 -12.47
CA ARG A 329 -4.63 8.72 -11.73
C ARG A 329 -4.66 8.48 -10.22
N LYS A 330 -5.34 7.42 -9.75
CA LYS A 330 -5.38 6.99 -8.34
C LYS A 330 -3.99 6.55 -7.86
N ASP A 331 -3.26 5.76 -8.64
CA ASP A 331 -1.90 5.29 -8.31
C ASP A 331 -0.87 6.43 -8.13
N LYS A 332 -1.00 7.52 -8.90
CA LYS A 332 -0.10 8.68 -8.81
C LYS A 332 -0.46 9.62 -7.63
N PHE A 333 -1.72 9.65 -7.22
CA PHE A 333 -2.20 10.39 -6.05
C PHE A 333 -1.83 9.67 -4.74
N LEU A 334 -1.87 8.32 -4.77
CA LEU A 334 -1.49 7.40 -3.70
C LEU A 334 -0.03 7.54 -3.26
N GLY A 335 0.89 7.59 -4.23
CA GLY A 335 2.33 7.69 -3.95
C GLY A 335 2.76 9.00 -3.28
N LEU A 336 1.98 10.08 -3.41
CA LEU A 336 2.29 11.39 -2.83
C LEU A 336 1.66 11.60 -1.44
N GLN A 337 0.55 10.93 -1.11
CA GLN A 337 -0.12 11.06 0.18
C GLN A 337 0.45 10.14 1.27
N LEU A 338 0.96 8.96 0.93
CA LEU A 338 1.52 7.98 1.89
C LEU A 338 2.91 8.36 2.44
N TYR A 339 3.76 9.04 1.65
CA TYR A 339 5.03 9.61 2.13
C TYR A 339 4.84 10.62 3.28
N SER A 340 3.61 11.08 3.46
CA SER A 340 3.22 12.16 4.34
C SER A 340 2.73 11.66 5.73
N LYS A 341 2.30 10.39 5.84
CA LYS A 341 1.76 9.83 7.11
C LYS A 341 2.80 9.23 8.07
N ILE A 342 4.05 9.00 7.66
CA ILE A 342 5.07 8.32 8.50
C ILE A 342 5.89 9.29 9.38
N SER A 343 5.67 10.60 9.26
CA SER A 343 6.51 11.60 9.95
C SER A 343 5.97 12.20 11.26
N PRO A 344 5.03 11.61 12.02
CA PRO A 344 4.94 12.01 13.43
C PRO A 344 5.24 10.93 14.48
N THR A 345 5.17 9.63 14.17
CA THR A 345 5.11 8.61 15.24
C THR A 345 6.17 7.51 15.24
N VAL A 346 7.06 7.41 14.23
CA VAL A 346 8.01 6.28 14.14
C VAL A 346 9.50 6.67 14.04
N TYR A 347 9.86 7.96 13.97
CA TYR A 347 11.27 8.36 13.95
C TYR A 347 11.67 9.23 15.15
N SER A 348 12.70 8.80 15.87
CA SER A 348 13.36 9.62 16.90
C SER A 348 14.33 10.66 16.30
N ASP A 349 14.17 11.04 15.03
CA ASP A 349 15.14 11.84 14.27
C ASP A 349 14.57 13.23 13.92
N HIS A 350 14.75 14.19 14.83
CA HIS A 350 14.20 15.55 14.73
C HIS A 350 14.53 16.29 13.42
N LYS A 351 15.61 15.93 12.72
CA LYS A 351 16.09 16.61 11.51
C LYS A 351 15.43 16.11 10.21
N ALA A 352 15.13 14.81 10.13
CA ALA A 352 14.35 14.22 9.04
C ALA A 352 12.85 14.53 9.19
N HIS A 353 12.37 14.61 10.44
CA HIS A 353 11.02 15.06 10.77
C HIS A 353 10.72 16.50 10.32
N ALA A 354 11.65 17.43 10.54
CA ALA A 354 11.46 18.84 10.17
C ALA A 354 11.32 19.01 8.64
N GLN A 355 12.16 18.35 7.86
CA GLN A 355 12.13 18.45 6.39
C GLN A 355 10.87 17.82 5.79
N THR A 356 10.43 16.68 6.32
CA THR A 356 9.20 16.00 5.90
C THR A 356 7.95 16.76 6.33
N ALA A 357 7.91 17.32 7.55
CA ALA A 357 6.79 18.13 8.07
C ALA A 357 6.61 19.46 7.30
N GLU A 358 7.70 20.08 6.84
CA GLU A 358 7.67 21.30 6.03
C GLU A 358 7.07 21.03 4.63
N ALA A 359 7.43 19.91 4.00
CA ALA A 359 6.89 19.49 2.71
C ALA A 359 5.40 19.12 2.80
N LEU A 360 5.01 18.44 3.88
CA LEU A 360 3.63 18.13 4.27
C LEU A 360 2.76 19.38 4.45
N LYS A 361 3.24 20.37 5.22
CA LYS A 361 2.54 21.64 5.45
C LYS A 361 2.27 22.40 4.15
N ARG A 362 3.16 22.29 3.16
CA ARG A 362 3.00 22.93 1.85
C ARG A 362 1.93 22.24 0.98
N GLN A 363 1.70 20.94 1.15
CA GLN A 363 0.75 20.16 0.32
C GLN A 363 -0.63 19.96 0.97
N LEU A 364 -0.73 20.02 2.30
CA LEU A 364 -1.98 19.84 3.06
C LEU A 364 -3.16 20.72 2.59
N PRO A 365 -2.96 22.02 2.28
CA PRO A 365 -4.05 22.88 1.82
C PRO A 365 -4.59 22.46 0.45
N GLY A 366 -3.71 22.01 -0.45
CA GLY A 366 -4.09 21.51 -1.77
C GLY A 366 -4.90 20.23 -1.70
N ILE A 367 -4.50 19.31 -0.82
CA ILE A 367 -5.20 18.04 -0.58
C ILE A 367 -6.60 18.29 0.01
N LYS A 368 -6.71 19.16 1.01
CA LYS A 368 -8.02 19.54 1.57
C LYS A 368 -8.89 20.27 0.54
N ALA A 369 -8.30 21.06 -0.36
CA ALA A 369 -9.03 21.69 -1.46
C ALA A 369 -9.56 20.67 -2.47
N LEU A 370 -8.76 19.64 -2.80
CA LEU A 370 -9.16 18.53 -3.66
C LEU A 370 -10.29 17.70 -3.03
N ALA A 371 -10.20 17.36 -1.74
CA ALA A 371 -11.26 16.66 -1.03
C ALA A 371 -12.56 17.48 -0.98
N ARG A 372 -12.48 18.80 -0.77
CA ARG A 372 -13.64 19.70 -0.85
C ARG A 372 -14.24 19.75 -2.25
N CYS A 373 -13.41 19.77 -3.28
CA CYS A 373 -13.86 19.79 -4.66
C CYS A 373 -14.56 18.48 -5.04
N TYR A 374 -13.98 17.34 -4.64
CA TYR A 374 -14.59 16.02 -4.76
C TYR A 374 -15.95 15.94 -4.04
N ASN A 375 -16.03 16.38 -2.79
CA ASN A 375 -17.31 16.42 -2.06
C ASN A 375 -18.34 17.35 -2.74
N GLY A 376 -17.87 18.44 -3.34
CA GLY A 376 -18.70 19.31 -4.18
C GLY A 376 -19.27 18.61 -5.40
N PHE A 377 -18.49 17.75 -6.07
CA PHE A 377 -18.99 16.92 -7.18
C PHE A 377 -19.96 15.84 -6.70
N CYS A 378 -19.71 15.19 -5.57
CA CYS A 378 -20.68 14.25 -4.97
C CYS A 378 -22.03 14.93 -4.69
N ALA A 379 -22.02 16.17 -4.19
CA ALA A 379 -23.24 16.95 -3.95
C ALA A 379 -23.97 17.27 -5.27
N GLN A 380 -23.25 17.73 -6.30
CA GLN A 380 -23.84 18.02 -7.61
C GLN A 380 -24.44 16.76 -8.27
N LEU A 381 -23.78 15.61 -8.14
CA LEU A 381 -24.29 14.33 -8.63
C LEU A 381 -25.57 13.90 -7.87
N SER A 382 -25.63 14.19 -6.58
CA SER A 382 -26.84 13.99 -5.77
C SER A 382 -28.00 14.86 -6.23
N ASP A 383 -27.74 16.13 -6.53
CA ASP A 383 -28.76 17.06 -7.03
C ASP A 383 -29.25 16.65 -8.43
N MET A 384 -28.34 16.24 -9.31
CA MET A 384 -28.69 15.75 -10.66
C MET A 384 -29.52 14.46 -10.62
N LYS A 385 -29.22 13.56 -9.67
CA LYS A 385 -30.03 12.36 -9.43
C LYS A 385 -31.44 12.70 -8.93
N ALA A 386 -31.57 13.72 -8.09
CA ALA A 386 -32.87 14.17 -7.59
C ALA A 386 -33.73 14.84 -8.68
N GLN A 387 -33.11 15.47 -9.69
CA GLN A 387 -33.80 16.26 -10.71
C GLN A 387 -34.16 15.49 -11.99
N SER A 388 -33.58 14.30 -12.23
CA SER A 388 -33.79 13.54 -13.47
C SER A 388 -34.21 12.09 -13.22
N PRO A 389 -35.38 11.64 -13.72
CA PRO A 389 -35.84 10.25 -13.59
C PRO A 389 -34.94 9.24 -14.32
N ILE A 390 -34.04 9.69 -15.20
CA ILE A 390 -33.09 8.89 -15.97
C ILE A 390 -31.94 8.36 -15.06
N HIS A 391 -31.61 9.07 -13.98
CA HIS A 391 -30.48 8.73 -13.10
C HIS A 391 -30.90 8.06 -11.79
N LYS A 392 -32.15 7.58 -11.67
CA LYS A 392 -32.68 6.95 -10.44
C LYS A 392 -31.79 5.82 -9.90
N ASN A 393 -31.15 5.06 -10.80
CA ASN A 393 -30.33 3.90 -10.46
C ASN A 393 -28.83 4.22 -10.35
N ALA A 394 -28.40 5.45 -10.63
CA ALA A 394 -26.99 5.82 -10.54
C ALA A 394 -26.50 5.82 -9.10
N VAL A 395 -25.41 5.10 -8.81
CA VAL A 395 -24.75 5.09 -7.49
C VAL A 395 -23.82 6.29 -7.41
N ILE A 396 -23.99 7.13 -6.40
CA ILE A 396 -23.19 8.35 -6.22
C ILE A 396 -22.03 8.03 -5.27
N PRO A 397 -20.78 8.37 -5.62
CA PRO A 397 -19.63 8.19 -4.73
C PRO A 397 -19.84 8.90 -3.38
N LYS A 398 -19.42 8.26 -2.28
CA LYS A 398 -19.57 8.83 -0.94
C LYS A 398 -18.62 10.03 -0.76
N PRO A 399 -19.06 11.14 -0.13
CA PRO A 399 -18.18 12.23 0.27
C PRO A 399 -17.12 11.75 1.26
N VAL A 400 -15.91 12.31 1.17
CA VAL A 400 -14.80 11.99 2.07
C VAL A 400 -14.82 12.92 3.27
N ASP A 401 -14.58 12.38 4.48
CA ASP A 401 -14.39 13.23 5.67
C ASP A 401 -13.07 14.00 5.56
N ILE A 402 -13.16 15.33 5.51
CA ILE A 402 -12.01 16.22 5.37
C ILE A 402 -11.23 16.34 6.69
N ASN A 403 -11.87 16.08 7.82
CA ASN A 403 -11.26 16.10 9.15
C ASN A 403 -10.51 14.79 9.42
N ASP A 404 -11.02 13.67 8.89
CA ASP A 404 -10.45 12.34 9.06
C ASP A 404 -9.73 11.78 7.82
N LEU A 405 -9.42 12.67 6.86
CA LEU A 405 -8.72 12.38 5.60
C LEU A 405 -7.35 11.68 5.78
N PHE A 406 -6.84 11.63 7.01
CA PHE A 406 -5.54 11.07 7.35
C PHE A 406 -5.61 9.82 8.24
N ASP A 407 -6.81 9.34 8.60
CA ASP A 407 -7.03 8.05 9.32
C ASP A 407 -7.71 6.99 8.42
N ILE A 408 -7.48 7.12 7.11
CA ILE A 408 -7.99 6.23 6.05
C ILE A 408 -7.38 4.82 6.15
N GLY A 409 -8.22 3.80 6.33
CA GLY A 409 -7.87 2.38 6.26
C GLY A 409 -7.82 1.82 4.82
N VAL A 410 -7.36 0.56 4.66
CA VAL A 410 -7.24 -0.15 3.35
C VAL A 410 -8.55 -0.22 2.57
N ASP A 411 -9.68 -0.10 3.28
CA ASP A 411 -11.03 -0.29 2.75
C ASP A 411 -11.94 0.93 3.00
N ASP A 412 -11.34 2.12 3.13
CA ASP A 412 -12.01 3.42 3.14
C ASP A 412 -12.79 3.71 1.85
N ALA A 413 -13.86 4.52 1.94
CA ALA A 413 -14.73 4.88 0.81
C ALA A 413 -14.00 5.60 -0.33
N ILE A 414 -12.79 6.13 -0.12
CA ILE A 414 -11.93 6.66 -1.19
C ILE A 414 -11.49 5.58 -2.20
N TRP A 415 -11.49 4.31 -1.80
CA TRP A 415 -11.19 3.14 -2.65
C TRP A 415 -12.42 2.59 -3.38
N ASP A 416 -13.60 3.16 -3.13
CA ASP A 416 -14.84 2.73 -3.78
C ASP A 416 -14.76 3.06 -5.29
N ASP A 417 -14.80 2.02 -6.13
CA ASP A 417 -14.79 2.11 -7.58
C ASP A 417 -16.21 2.19 -8.17
N ALA A 418 -17.25 2.35 -7.34
CA ALA A 418 -18.64 2.47 -7.78
C ALA A 418 -18.83 3.63 -8.78
N GLY A 419 -19.22 3.28 -10.02
CA GLY A 419 -19.53 4.22 -11.11
C GLY A 419 -18.48 4.32 -12.22
N LEU A 420 -17.44 3.47 -12.21
CA LEU A 420 -16.41 3.41 -13.25
C LEU A 420 -16.72 2.45 -14.41
N ASP A 421 -17.78 1.66 -14.28
CA ASP A 421 -18.25 0.75 -15.32
C ASP A 421 -19.36 1.45 -16.11
N GLY A 422 -19.05 1.81 -17.36
CA GLY A 422 -20.06 2.23 -18.31
C GLY A 422 -21.06 1.10 -18.56
N ASP A 423 -22.35 1.42 -18.46
CA ASP A 423 -23.49 0.62 -18.91
C ASP A 423 -23.40 -0.88 -18.63
N VAL A 424 -23.41 -1.27 -17.36
CA VAL A 424 -23.87 -2.61 -16.98
C VAL A 424 -25.15 -2.45 -16.18
N GLU A 425 -26.26 -2.95 -16.72
CA GLU A 425 -27.57 -3.06 -16.03
C GLU A 425 -27.54 -4.01 -14.82
N GLU A 426 -26.36 -4.51 -14.42
CA GLU A 426 -26.19 -5.40 -13.28
C GLU A 426 -25.99 -4.60 -12.00
N THR A 427 -26.84 -4.85 -11.02
CA THR A 427 -26.62 -4.41 -9.64
C THR A 427 -25.20 -4.81 -9.20
N PRO A 428 -24.37 -3.86 -8.73
CA PRO A 428 -23.01 -4.16 -8.30
C PRO A 428 -23.02 -5.21 -7.19
N PRO A 429 -21.99 -6.07 -7.12
CA PRO A 429 -21.96 -7.14 -6.13
C PRO A 429 -21.96 -6.56 -4.71
N ALA A 430 -22.57 -7.27 -3.77
CA ALA A 430 -22.79 -6.78 -2.41
C ALA A 430 -21.47 -6.44 -1.68
N TRP A 431 -20.39 -7.18 -1.93
CA TRP A 431 -19.07 -6.87 -1.35
C TRP A 431 -18.48 -5.55 -1.84
N LEU A 432 -18.99 -4.98 -2.93
CA LEU A 432 -18.58 -3.67 -3.43
C LEU A 432 -19.49 -2.56 -2.90
N ALA A 433 -20.81 -2.76 -2.99
CA ALA A 433 -21.80 -1.70 -2.81
C ALA A 433 -22.53 -1.69 -1.44
N ASP A 434 -22.61 -2.83 -0.75
CA ASP A 434 -23.32 -2.94 0.53
C ASP A 434 -22.35 -2.79 1.70
N GLU A 435 -22.55 -1.74 2.49
CA GLU A 435 -21.72 -1.43 3.66
C GLU A 435 -21.71 -2.57 4.67
N LYS A 436 -22.87 -3.20 4.90
CA LYS A 436 -22.97 -4.32 5.85
C LYS A 436 -22.13 -5.50 5.38
N THR A 437 -22.21 -5.85 4.10
CA THR A 437 -21.38 -6.90 3.50
C THR A 437 -19.89 -6.56 3.60
N ARG A 438 -19.49 -5.32 3.33
CA ARG A 438 -18.07 -4.88 3.45
C ARG A 438 -17.55 -5.01 4.87
N GLU A 439 -18.25 -4.41 5.84
CA GLU A 439 -17.86 -4.49 7.25
C GLU A 439 -17.93 -5.92 7.79
N GLY A 440 -18.90 -6.71 7.33
CA GLY A 440 -19.00 -8.13 7.64
C GLY A 440 -17.80 -8.93 7.14
N ILE A 441 -17.36 -8.70 5.89
CA ILE A 441 -16.17 -9.36 5.34
C ILE A 441 -14.92 -9.00 6.14
N LYS A 442 -14.72 -7.71 6.48
CA LYS A 442 -13.59 -7.28 7.31
C LYS A 442 -13.60 -7.95 8.68
N ALA A 443 -14.75 -7.95 9.34
CA ALA A 443 -14.90 -8.57 10.65
C ALA A 443 -14.69 -10.09 10.60
N MET A 444 -15.19 -10.76 9.55
CA MET A 444 -14.97 -12.18 9.31
C MET A 444 -13.48 -12.49 9.12
N LEU A 445 -12.77 -11.72 8.29
CA LEU A 445 -11.35 -11.96 8.08
C LEU A 445 -10.55 -11.72 9.38
N MET A 446 -10.85 -10.65 10.13
CA MET A 446 -10.24 -10.39 11.44
C MET A 446 -10.49 -11.52 12.44
N TYR A 447 -11.70 -12.09 12.43
CA TYR A 447 -12.05 -13.24 13.24
C TYR A 447 -11.25 -14.48 12.85
N ASP A 448 -11.12 -14.76 11.55
CA ASP A 448 -10.34 -15.88 11.03
C ASP A 448 -8.84 -15.74 11.39
N TRP A 449 -8.24 -14.55 11.23
CA TRP A 449 -6.85 -14.32 11.65
C TRP A 449 -6.67 -14.48 13.16
N GLY A 450 -7.63 -14.00 13.95
CA GLY A 450 -7.60 -14.17 15.39
C GLY A 450 -7.59 -15.65 15.78
N LYS A 451 -8.35 -16.49 15.06
CA LYS A 451 -8.33 -17.95 15.30
C LYS A 451 -7.00 -18.59 14.92
N GLU A 452 -6.41 -18.18 13.80
CA GLU A 452 -5.08 -18.63 13.38
C GLU A 452 -4.02 -18.25 14.43
N GLU A 453 -4.02 -16.99 14.86
CA GLU A 453 -3.08 -16.46 15.87
C GLU A 453 -3.23 -17.18 17.21
N ILE A 454 -4.44 -17.39 17.72
CA ILE A 454 -4.67 -18.14 18.97
C ILE A 454 -4.15 -19.58 18.83
N GLY A 455 -4.40 -20.22 17.68
CA GLY A 455 -3.87 -21.56 17.41
C GLY A 455 -2.35 -21.60 17.50
N GLN A 456 -1.68 -20.65 16.86
CA GLN A 456 -0.22 -20.53 16.86
C GLN A 456 0.33 -20.22 18.26
N LEU A 457 -0.22 -19.22 18.95
CA LEU A 457 0.20 -18.83 20.29
C LEU A 457 0.06 -19.98 21.29
N ASN A 458 -1.01 -20.78 21.19
CA ASN A 458 -1.18 -21.96 22.06
C ASN A 458 -0.06 -23.00 21.85
N ILE A 459 0.30 -23.27 20.59
CA ILE A 459 1.40 -24.19 20.26
C ILE A 459 2.72 -23.64 20.82
N GLU A 460 2.98 -22.34 20.63
CA GLU A 460 4.20 -21.70 21.11
C GLU A 460 4.30 -21.65 22.63
N MET A 461 3.20 -21.39 23.33
CA MET A 461 3.14 -21.44 24.79
C MET A 461 3.41 -22.85 25.32
N GLN A 462 2.87 -23.89 24.66
CA GLN A 462 3.15 -25.29 25.02
C GLN A 462 4.63 -25.63 24.79
N ALA A 463 5.20 -25.23 23.66
CA ALA A 463 6.61 -25.45 23.35
C ALA A 463 7.52 -24.73 24.36
N LEU A 464 7.19 -23.48 24.72
CA LEU A 464 7.93 -22.72 25.72
C LEU A 464 7.85 -23.41 27.10
N PHE A 465 6.66 -23.85 27.52
CA PHE A 465 6.48 -24.53 28.80
C PHE A 465 7.26 -25.86 28.85
N ALA A 466 7.23 -26.65 27.77
CA ALA A 466 7.99 -27.88 27.66
C ALA A 466 9.51 -27.61 27.77
N SER A 467 10.01 -26.63 27.01
CA SER A 467 11.43 -26.24 27.05
C SER A 467 11.88 -25.77 28.44
N LEU A 468 11.07 -24.92 29.11
CA LEU A 468 11.38 -24.46 30.47
C LEU A 468 11.34 -25.60 31.49
N THR A 469 10.43 -26.56 31.33
CA THR A 469 10.34 -27.74 32.19
C THR A 469 11.56 -28.64 32.03
N GLU A 470 12.00 -28.89 30.80
CA GLU A 470 13.21 -29.66 30.52
C GLU A 470 14.46 -28.99 31.12
N GLN A 471 14.59 -27.67 30.96
CA GLN A 471 15.68 -26.90 31.55
C GLN A 471 15.66 -26.98 33.08
N TYR A 472 14.49 -26.84 33.70
CA TYR A 472 14.31 -26.95 35.14
C TYR A 472 14.73 -28.33 35.66
N LEU A 473 14.24 -29.41 35.03
CA LEU A 473 14.59 -30.78 35.41
C LEU A 473 16.09 -31.08 35.20
N ALA A 474 16.71 -30.51 34.17
CA ALA A 474 18.14 -30.63 33.94
C ALA A 474 18.96 -29.96 35.06
N ILE A 475 18.50 -28.80 35.55
CA ILE A 475 19.12 -28.11 36.69
C ILE A 475 18.93 -28.92 37.97
N GLU A 476 17.70 -29.41 38.26
CA GLU A 476 17.44 -30.25 39.43
C GLU A 476 18.28 -31.53 39.46
N LYS A 477 18.59 -32.12 38.29
CA LYS A 477 19.45 -33.30 38.20
C LYS A 477 20.94 -32.98 38.39
N ALA A 478 21.34 -31.75 38.11
CA ALA A 478 22.73 -31.31 38.21
C ALA A 478 23.12 -30.84 39.63
N VAL A 479 22.14 -30.43 40.42
CA VAL A 479 22.26 -30.12 41.86
C VAL A 479 22.17 -31.41 42.66
#